data_AF-A0A937ID83-F1
#
_entry.id   AF-A0A937ID83-F1
#
_cell.length_a   1.000
_cell.length_b   1.000
_cell.length_c   1.000
_cell.angle_alpha   90.00
_cell.angle_beta   90.00
_cell.angle_gamma   90.00
#
_symmetry.space_group_name_H-M   'P 1'
#
loop_
_entity.id
_entity.type
_entity.pdbx_description
1 polymer ?
#
loop_
_entity_poly.entity_id
_entity_poly.type
_entity_poly.pdbx_seq_one_letter_code
_entity_poly.pdbx_strand_id
1 'polypeptide(L)' 'MPITVSIPTRSTGTPASTLSSRKLLAIAVTETRSKSSIDVQSAIVELQTRRHYLKELVAEGLLNEL' A
#
# COMPACT_ATOMS: atom_id res chain seq x y z
N MET A 1 -7.55 -28.75 7.02
CA MET A 1 -8.18 -27.55 7.62
C MET A 1 -7.88 -26.36 6.73
N PRO A 2 -8.85 -25.55 6.30
CA PRO A 2 -8.54 -24.37 5.51
C PRO A 2 -8.01 -23.25 6.42
N ILE A 3 -6.89 -22.64 6.03
CA ILE A 3 -6.33 -21.48 6.73
C ILE A 3 -7.06 -20.26 6.15
N THR A 4 -8.02 -19.74 6.91
CA THR A 4 -8.67 -18.46 6.58
C THR A 4 -7.65 -17.35 6.73
N VAL A 5 -7.15 -16.84 5.60
CA VAL A 5 -6.31 -15.65 5.56
C VAL A 5 -7.16 -14.49 6.02
N SER A 6 -7.03 -14.11 7.28
CA SER A 6 -7.72 -12.96 7.85
C SER A 6 -7.06 -11.71 7.28
N ILE A 7 -7.67 -11.14 6.24
CA ILE A 7 -7.36 -9.79 5.78
C ILE A 7 -7.60 -8.90 7.01
N PRO A 8 -6.61 -8.12 7.48
CA PRO A 8 -6.81 -7.28 8.66
C PRO A 8 -8.02 -6.39 8.38
N THR A 9 -8.98 -6.41 9.31
CA THR A 9 -10.12 -5.52 9.28
C THR A 9 -9.61 -4.11 9.05
N ARG A 10 -10.08 -3.49 7.98
CA ARG A 10 -9.81 -2.09 7.63
C ARG A 10 -10.12 -1.25 8.86
N SER A 11 -9.12 -0.97 9.68
CA SER A 11 -9.27 -0.07 10.81
C SER A 11 -9.63 1.27 10.19
N THR A 12 -10.82 1.76 10.51
CA THR A 12 -11.48 2.96 9.96
C THR A 12 -10.76 4.27 10.33
N GLY A 13 -9.44 4.23 10.42
CA GLY A 13 -8.59 5.33 10.86
C GLY A 13 -7.10 5.06 10.64
N THR A 14 -6.70 4.31 9.61
CA THR A 14 -5.29 4.39 9.17
C THR A 14 -5.09 5.73 8.44
N PRO A 15 -4.01 6.49 8.73
CA PRO A 15 -3.75 7.78 8.09
C PRO A 15 -3.88 7.70 6.56
N ALA A 16 -3.42 6.60 5.96
CA ALA A 16 -3.46 6.33 4.52
C ALA A 16 -4.87 6.38 3.90
N SER A 17 -5.91 5.90 4.58
CA SER A 17 -7.28 5.89 4.04
C SER A 17 -7.83 7.30 3.77
N THR A 18 -7.36 8.30 4.53
CA THR A 18 -7.75 9.71 4.40
C THR A 18 -6.92 10.47 3.35
N LEU A 19 -5.84 9.87 2.86
CA LEU A 19 -4.94 10.51 1.90
C LEU A 19 -5.40 10.29 0.45
N SER A 20 -5.08 11.26 -0.40
CA SER A 20 -5.31 11.15 -1.83
C SER A 20 -4.37 10.11 -2.45
N SER A 21 -4.80 9.45 -3.52
CA SER A 21 -4.00 8.42 -4.22
C SER A 21 -2.62 8.95 -4.64
N ARG A 22 -2.51 10.23 -5.01
CA ARG A 22 -1.23 10.87 -5.34
C ARG A 22 -0.30 11.01 -4.11
N LYS A 23 -0.85 11.35 -2.94
CA LYS A 23 -0.08 11.37 -1.68
C LYS A 23 0.34 9.96 -1.26
N LEU A 24 -0.53 8.96 -1.45
CA LEU A 24 -0.21 7.57 -1.18
C LEU A 24 0.93 7.08 -2.07
N LEU A 25 0.91 7.42 -3.35
CA LEU A 25 2.00 7.12 -4.27
C LEU A 25 3.28 7.81 -3.83
N ALA A 26 3.22 9.10 -3.49
CA ALA A 26 4.38 9.80 -2.95
C ALA A 26 4.92 9.07 -1.71
N ILE A 27 4.09 8.70 -0.74
CA ILE A 27 4.55 7.94 0.45
C ILE A 27 5.18 6.60 0.06
N ALA A 28 4.60 5.89 -0.90
CA ALA A 28 5.10 4.60 -1.35
C ALA A 28 6.47 4.71 -2.06
N VAL A 29 6.67 5.79 -2.83
CA VAL A 29 7.86 6.02 -3.68
C VAL A 29 8.92 6.89 -3.00
N THR A 30 8.56 7.69 -1.99
CA THR A 30 9.51 8.61 -1.37
C THR A 30 10.57 7.84 -0.59
N GLU A 31 11.78 8.04 -1.08
CA GLU A 31 13.02 7.34 -0.80
C GLU A 31 13.55 7.69 0.59
N THR A 32 13.39 6.79 1.56
CA THR A 32 14.38 6.58 2.65
C THR A 32 14.18 5.19 3.26
N ARG A 33 14.56 4.18 2.48
CA ARG A 33 15.33 3.00 2.91
C ARG A 33 14.90 2.22 4.18
N SER A 34 13.63 2.23 4.55
CA SER A 34 13.07 1.21 5.41
C SER A 34 11.74 0.75 4.86
N LYS A 35 11.78 -0.35 4.09
CA LYS A 35 10.60 -1.11 3.62
C LYS A 35 9.69 -1.60 4.77
N SER A 36 10.03 -1.30 6.04
CA SER A 36 9.22 -1.61 7.22
C SER A 36 8.41 -0.44 7.78
N SER A 37 8.32 0.71 7.12
CA SER A 37 7.41 1.77 7.59
C SER A 37 5.97 1.32 7.36
N ILE A 38 5.19 1.23 8.45
CA ILE A 38 3.78 0.84 8.45
C ILE A 38 2.98 1.77 7.52
N ASP A 39 3.38 3.04 7.39
CA ASP A 39 2.75 4.01 6.49
C ASP A 39 2.96 3.69 5.01
N VAL A 40 4.15 3.20 4.64
CA VAL A 40 4.47 2.77 3.27
C VAL A 40 3.66 1.53 2.91
N GLN A 41 3.61 0.53 3.79
CA GLN A 41 2.81 -0.68 3.56
C GLN A 41 1.31 -0.35 3.50
N SER A 42 0.81 0.49 4.40
CA SER A 42 -0.57 0.95 4.39
C SER A 42 -0.92 1.71 3.10
N ALA A 43 0.01 2.52 2.59
CA ALA A 43 -0.17 3.25 1.34
C ALA A 43 -0.21 2.32 0.12
N ILE A 44 0.68 1.32 0.06
CA ILE A 44 0.70 0.32 -1.01
C ILE A 44 -0.61 -0.49 -0.99
N VAL A 45 -1.04 -0.97 0.18
CA VAL A 45 -2.30 -1.74 0.32
C VAL A 45 -3.52 -0.90 -0.08
N GLU A 46 -3.58 0.37 0.30
CA GLU A 46 -4.68 1.24 -0.06
C GLU A 46 -4.66 1.56 -1.57
N LEU A 47 -3.50 1.77 -2.19
CA LEU A 47 -3.36 1.92 -3.64
C LEU A 47 -3.79 0.66 -4.41
N GLN A 48 -3.43 -0.53 -3.91
CA GLN A 48 -3.90 -1.82 -4.45
C GLN A 48 -5.41 -1.96 -4.35
N THR A 49 -5.97 -1.64 -3.18
CA THR A 49 -7.42 -1.71 -2.91
C THR A 49 -8.18 -0.77 -3.85
N ARG A 50 -7.65 0.43 -4.09
CA ARG A 50 -8.25 1.40 -5.02
C ARG A 50 -7.89 1.15 -6.49
N ARG A 51 -6.99 0.20 -6.79
CA ARG A 51 -6.45 -0.09 -8.13
C ARG A 51 -5.86 1.14 -8.83
N HIS A 52 -5.26 2.05 -8.06
CA HIS A 52 -4.60 3.25 -8.59
C HIS A 52 -3.10 3.07 -8.64
N TYR A 53 -2.47 3.63 -9.67
CA TYR A 53 -1.01 3.72 -9.78
C TYR A 53 -0.27 2.38 -9.67
N LEU A 54 -0.95 1.27 -9.99
CA LEU A 54 -0.39 -0.09 -9.92
C LEU A 54 0.86 -0.25 -10.80
N LYS A 55 0.87 0.37 -11.98
CA LYS A 55 2.02 0.34 -12.90
C LYS A 55 3.24 1.03 -12.31
N GLU A 56 3.03 2.12 -11.58
CA GLU A 56 4.10 2.88 -10.94
C GLU A 56 4.64 2.11 -9.73
N LEU A 57 3.76 1.46 -8.96
CA LEU A 57 4.18 0.56 -7.87
C LEU A 57 4.98 -0.66 -8.36
N VAL A 58 4.65 -1.21 -9.53
CA VAL A 58 5.43 -2.27 -10.18
C VAL A 58 6.78 -1.74 -10.66
N ALA A 59 6.81 -0.56 -11.30
CA ALA A 59 8.04 0.07 -11.77
C ALA A 59 9.05 0.34 -10.63
N GLU A 60 8.53 0.63 -9.43
CA GLU A 60 9.31 0.85 -8.21
C GLU A 60 9.68 -0.46 -7.47
N GLY A 61 9.28 -1.63 -8.01
CA GLY A 61 9.52 -2.94 -7.41
C GLY A 61 8.82 -3.12 -6.05
N LEU A 62 7.73 -2.38 -5.82
CA LEU A 62 6.89 -2.46 -4.62
C LEU A 62 5.76 -3.50 -4.77
N LEU A 63 5.45 -3.88 -6.02
CA LEU A 63 4.57 -4.97 -6.36
C LEU A 63 5.32 -5.96 -7.25
N ASN A 64 5.20 -7.26 -6.92
CA ASN A 64 5.54 -8.29 -7.89
C ASN A 64 4.46 -8.27 -8.98
N GLU A 65 4.90 -8.31 -10.24
CA GLU A 65 4.01 -8.60 -11.36
C GLU A 65 3.29 -9.92 -11.07
N LEU A 66 1.95 -9.87 -11.01
CA LEU A 66 1.08 -11.04 -10.88
C LEU A 66 1.05 -11.83 -12.20
#